data_AF-A0A371DU90-F1
#
_entry.id   AF-A0A371DU90-F1
#
_cell.length_a   1.000
_cell.length_b   1.000
_cell.length_c   1.000
_cell.angle_alpha   90.00
_cell.angle_beta   90.00
_cell.angle_gamma   90.00
#
_symmetry.space_group_name_H-M   'P 1'
#
loop_
_entity.id
_entity.type
_entity.pdbx_description
1 polymer ?
#
loop_
_entity_poly.entity_id
_entity_poly.type
_entity_poly.pdbx_seq_one_letter_code
_entity_poly.pdbx_strand_id
1 'polypeptide(L)'
;CIVCLEPIDEGPVISTGCGHHLDVTCLRVMFENATKDASLFPPHCCEDLELEEVHQHLDAALIARFRRRAVEYRTKDPVYCSNPRCSTFLQGATPVTPSAIGCTECGMATCGACKREAHPGDTCASREQDEAMLEFAKAQKWPRCPSCHHMVERTEGCPHMICRCQAQFCYLCAAVWKTCQCTST
;
A
#
# COMPACT_ATOMS: atom_id res chain seq x y z
N CYS A 1 22.03 17.94 3.05
CA CYS A 1 20.91 17.00 3.11
C CYS A 1 21.05 15.99 1.98
N ILE A 2 20.85 14.69 2.25
CA ILE A 2 21.00 13.63 1.25
C ILE A 2 19.93 13.67 0.14
N VAL A 3 18.79 14.33 0.39
CA VAL A 3 17.68 14.39 -0.58
C VAL A 3 17.82 15.55 -1.55
N CYS A 4 17.97 16.79 -1.06
CA CYS A 4 18.10 17.97 -1.93
C CYS A 4 19.54 18.29 -2.34
N LEU A 5 20.55 17.63 -1.74
CA LEU A 5 21.98 17.87 -1.96
C LEU A 5 22.46 19.27 -1.56
N GLU A 6 21.66 20.05 -0.83
CA GLU A 6 22.05 21.35 -0.29
C GLU A 6 22.69 21.23 1.10
N PRO A 7 23.59 22.14 1.49
CA PRO A 7 24.08 22.26 2.87
C PRO A 7 22.92 22.47 3.86
N ILE A 8 23.06 21.93 5.08
CA ILE A 8 22.09 22.16 6.15
C ILE A 8 22.68 23.25 7.05
N ASP A 9 22.54 24.50 6.60
CA ASP A 9 23.16 25.65 7.27
C ASP A 9 22.28 26.21 8.39
N GLU A 10 20.96 26.06 8.28
CA GLU A 10 19.98 26.51 9.26
C GLU A 10 19.04 25.38 9.71
N GLY A 11 18.87 25.24 11.02
CA GLY A 11 17.90 24.30 11.62
C GLY A 11 18.48 22.96 12.06
N PRO A 12 17.62 22.04 12.54
CA PRO A 12 18.06 20.76 13.07
C PRO A 12 18.47 19.81 11.95
N VAL A 13 19.61 19.13 12.16
CA VAL A 13 20.08 18.05 11.32
C VAL A 13 19.45 16.74 11.81
N ILE A 14 18.79 16.02 10.92
CA ILE A 14 18.13 14.76 11.24
C ILE A 14 19.04 13.62 10.78
N SER A 15 19.62 12.90 11.74
CA SER A 15 20.46 11.73 11.48
C SER A 15 19.58 10.48 11.40
N THR A 16 19.71 9.75 10.29
CA THR A 16 19.01 8.47 10.08
C THR A 16 19.86 7.30 10.57
N GLY A 17 19.24 6.12 10.80
CA GLY A 17 19.96 4.90 11.21
C GLY A 17 21.09 4.48 10.26
N CYS A 18 20.97 4.80 8.97
CA CYS A 18 22.00 4.54 7.96
C CYS A 18 23.15 5.57 7.93
N GLY A 19 23.12 6.59 8.79
CA GLY A 19 24.16 7.62 8.89
C GLY A 19 24.03 8.80 7.92
N HIS A 20 23.02 8.79 7.04
CA HIS A 20 22.71 9.95 6.19
C HIS A 20 21.96 11.03 6.95
N HIS A 21 22.13 12.28 6.50
CA HIS A 21 21.57 13.46 7.12
C HIS A 21 20.49 14.11 6.25
N LEU A 22 19.34 14.42 6.86
CA LEU A 22 18.20 15.07 6.24
C LEU A 22 17.98 16.45 6.86
N ASP A 23 17.55 17.42 6.06
CA ASP A 23 16.92 18.63 6.58
C ASP A 23 15.43 18.37 6.86
N VAL A 24 14.81 19.24 7.67
CA VAL A 24 13.40 19.13 8.08
C VAL A 24 12.45 19.22 6.89
N THR A 25 12.74 20.08 5.92
CA THR A 25 11.86 20.31 4.76
C THR A 25 11.80 19.06 3.90
N CYS A 26 12.95 18.46 3.58
CA CYS A 26 13.04 17.22 2.83
C CYS A 26 12.35 16.06 3.56
N LEU A 27 12.59 15.92 4.87
CA LEU A 27 11.90 14.91 5.67
C LEU A 27 10.37 15.06 5.59
N ARG A 28 9.86 16.29 5.76
CA ARG A 28 8.42 16.56 5.65
C ARG A 28 7.87 16.18 4.29
N VAL A 29 8.55 16.53 3.21
CA VAL A 29 8.14 16.18 1.83
C VAL A 29 8.11 14.66 1.64
N MET A 30 9.09 13.92 2.15
CA MET A 30 9.11 12.46 2.08
C MET A 30 7.86 11.86 2.76
N PHE A 31 7.56 12.29 3.98
CA PHE A 31 6.38 11.82 4.71
C PHE A 31 5.06 12.25 4.04
N GLU A 32 4.98 13.47 3.53
CA GLU A 32 3.81 13.95 2.79
C GLU A 32 3.54 13.12 1.54
N ASN A 33 4.58 12.83 0.75
CA ASN A 33 4.47 12.02 -0.46
C ASN A 33 4.07 10.58 -0.13
N ALA A 34 4.63 10.00 0.93
CA ALA A 34 4.20 8.69 1.42
C ALA A 34 2.75 8.67 1.90
N THR A 35 2.10 9.81 2.21
CA THR A 35 0.65 9.86 2.48
C THR A 35 -0.22 9.92 1.22
N LYS A 36 0.37 10.25 0.07
CA LYS A 36 -0.33 10.45 -1.22
C LYS A 36 -0.15 9.26 -2.15
N ASP A 37 1.00 8.59 -2.08
CA ASP A 37 1.37 7.48 -2.94
C ASP A 37 1.85 6.28 -2.12
N ALA A 38 1.13 5.16 -2.24
CA ALA A 38 1.46 3.92 -1.54
C ALA A 38 2.79 3.29 -2.01
N SER A 39 3.29 3.64 -3.21
CA SER A 39 4.60 3.19 -3.69
C SER A 39 5.78 3.89 -3.01
N LEU A 40 5.53 5.06 -2.42
CA LEU A 40 6.50 5.83 -1.63
C LEU A 40 6.38 5.52 -0.13
N PHE A 41 5.57 4.52 0.24
CA PHE A 41 5.38 4.09 1.61
C PHE A 41 6.09 2.76 1.88
N PRO A 42 6.83 2.64 2.99
CA PRO A 42 7.19 3.70 3.93
C PRO A 42 8.24 4.67 3.34
N PRO A 43 8.36 5.91 3.87
CA PRO A 43 9.49 6.79 3.54
C PRO A 43 10.80 6.07 3.83
N HIS A 44 11.78 6.19 2.93
CA HIS A 44 13.00 5.40 2.99
C HIS A 44 14.22 6.25 2.61
N CYS A 45 15.35 6.01 3.27
CA CYS A 45 16.65 6.55 2.86
C CYS A 45 17.52 5.42 2.25
N CYS A 46 18.22 4.68 3.11
CA CYS A 46 18.78 3.35 2.79
C CYS A 46 18.06 2.23 3.53
N GLU A 47 17.33 2.61 4.58
CA GLU A 47 16.41 1.81 5.37
C GLU A 47 15.13 2.62 5.59
N ASP A 48 14.06 1.95 6.02
CA ASP A 48 12.77 2.58 6.26
C ASP A 48 12.90 3.61 7.40
N LEU A 49 12.34 4.79 7.20
CA LEU A 49 12.29 5.83 8.22
C LEU A 49 11.06 5.61 9.09
N GLU A 50 11.28 5.17 10.32
CA GLU A 50 10.19 4.99 11.29
C GLU A 50 9.66 6.34 11.77
N LEU A 51 8.33 6.48 11.83
CA LEU A 51 7.70 7.72 12.28
C LEU A 51 8.14 8.08 13.69
N GLU A 52 8.30 7.08 14.56
CA GLU A 52 8.69 7.20 15.96
C GLU A 52 10.05 7.88 16.13
N GLU A 53 10.98 7.70 15.19
CA GLU A 53 12.33 8.30 15.23
C GLU A 53 12.33 9.79 14.85
N VAL A 54 11.37 10.21 14.03
CA VAL A 54 11.42 11.53 13.38
C VAL A 54 10.20 12.41 13.65
N HIS A 55 9.19 11.91 14.38
CA HIS A 55 7.91 12.59 14.60
C HIS A 55 8.05 14.00 15.19
N GLN A 56 9.08 14.25 16.00
CA GLN A 56 9.32 15.57 16.61
C GLN A 56 9.58 16.68 15.57
N HIS A 57 9.94 16.31 14.34
CA HIS A 57 10.20 17.23 13.23
C HIS A 57 8.99 17.41 12.31
N LEU A 58 7.88 16.72 12.58
CA LEU A 58 6.66 16.73 11.77
C LEU A 58 5.51 17.37 12.56
N ASP A 59 4.60 18.04 11.86
CA ASP A 59 3.41 18.59 12.51
C ASP A 59 2.36 17.49 12.81
N ALA A 60 1.53 17.75 13.82
CA ALA A 60 0.53 16.81 14.31
C ALA A 60 -0.48 16.39 13.21
N ALA A 61 -0.79 17.28 12.26
CA ALA A 61 -1.72 16.97 11.18
C ALA A 61 -1.11 15.99 10.17
N LEU A 62 0.17 16.15 9.82
CA LEU A 62 0.92 15.21 9.00
C LEU A 62 1.07 13.85 9.69
N ILE A 63 1.44 13.83 10.98
CA ILE A 63 1.54 12.60 11.78
C ILE A 63 0.21 11.83 11.77
N ALA A 64 -0.90 12.51 12.05
CA ALA A 64 -2.21 11.88 12.08
C ALA A 64 -2.62 11.33 10.70
N ARG A 65 -2.34 12.07 9.62
CA ARG A 65 -2.60 11.62 8.25
C ARG A 65 -1.75 10.41 7.87
N PHE A 66 -0.45 10.44 8.20
CA PHE A 66 0.46 9.34 7.94
C PHE A 66 0.04 8.06 8.66
N ARG A 67 -0.33 8.14 9.95
CA ARG A 67 -0.84 6.98 10.70
C ARG A 67 -2.10 6.37 10.07
N ARG A 68 -3.06 7.20 9.62
CA ARG A 68 -4.25 6.70 8.92
C ARG A 68 -3.90 5.97 7.62
N ARG A 69 -3.02 6.56 6.80
CA ARG A 69 -2.54 5.94 5.55
C ARG A 69 -1.73 4.67 5.81
N ALA A 70 -0.92 4.64 6.86
CA ALA A 70 -0.16 3.47 7.25
C ALA A 70 -1.06 2.27 7.56
N VAL A 71 -2.19 2.48 8.27
CA VAL A 71 -3.19 1.44 8.50
C VAL A 71 -3.77 0.95 7.17
N GLU A 72 -4.22 1.86 6.30
CA GLU A 72 -4.76 1.52 4.98
C GLU A 72 -3.76 0.69 4.15
N TYR A 73 -2.53 1.17 4.00
CA TYR A 73 -1.53 0.54 3.12
C TYR A 73 -1.00 -0.79 3.67
N ARG A 74 -0.98 -0.97 5.00
CA ARG A 74 -0.61 -2.25 5.63
C ARG A 74 -1.79 -3.21 5.74
N THR A 75 -3.02 -2.75 5.54
CA THR A 75 -4.20 -3.62 5.59
C THR A 75 -4.19 -4.58 4.40
N LYS A 76 -4.15 -5.88 4.70
CA LYS A 76 -4.34 -6.92 3.69
C LYS A 76 -5.80 -6.89 3.23
N ASP A 77 -5.99 -6.85 1.91
CA ASP A 77 -7.29 -6.83 1.25
C ASP A 77 -8.22 -5.70 1.74
N PRO A 78 -7.83 -4.42 1.53
CA PRO A 78 -8.59 -3.27 2.04
C PRO A 78 -9.97 -3.15 1.36
N VAL A 79 -10.94 -2.67 2.13
CA VAL A 79 -12.28 -2.29 1.67
C VAL A 79 -12.38 -0.78 1.67
N TYR A 80 -12.82 -0.25 0.53
CA TYR A 80 -13.07 1.16 0.31
C TYR A 80 -14.56 1.41 0.18
N CYS A 81 -15.00 2.62 0.48
CA CYS A 81 -16.37 3.02 0.24
C CYS A 81 -16.77 2.77 -1.22
N SER A 82 -17.88 2.05 -1.43
CA SER A 82 -18.45 1.75 -2.74
C SER A 82 -18.85 2.99 -3.54
N ASN A 83 -19.01 4.13 -2.88
CA ASN A 83 -19.27 5.42 -3.54
C ASN A 83 -18.00 5.92 -4.26
N PRO A 84 -17.98 6.00 -5.60
CA PRO A 84 -16.80 6.42 -6.36
C PRO A 84 -16.36 7.87 -6.09
N ARG A 85 -17.26 8.71 -5.56
CA ARG A 85 -16.90 10.10 -5.15
C ARG A 85 -16.28 10.17 -3.76
N CYS A 86 -16.48 9.13 -2.93
CA CYS A 86 -15.93 9.08 -1.57
C CYS A 86 -14.66 8.23 -1.54
N SER A 87 -14.77 6.96 -1.90
CA SER A 87 -13.66 5.98 -1.95
C SER A 87 -12.75 5.97 -0.72
N THR A 88 -13.24 6.42 0.44
CA THR A 88 -12.48 6.42 1.69
C THR A 88 -12.21 4.99 2.14
N PHE A 89 -11.02 4.74 2.69
CA PHE A 89 -10.68 3.47 3.32
C PHE A 89 -11.60 3.22 4.53
N LEU A 90 -12.18 2.03 4.61
CA LEU A 90 -13.06 1.65 5.72
C LEU A 90 -12.33 0.74 6.71
N GLN A 91 -11.91 -0.45 6.27
CA GLN A 91 -11.21 -1.46 7.07
C GLN A 91 -10.72 -2.61 6.17
N GLY A 92 -10.16 -3.66 6.76
CA GLY A 92 -9.88 -4.93 6.06
C GLY A 92 -11.15 -5.71 5.70
N ALA A 93 -11.06 -6.52 4.65
CA ALA A 93 -12.16 -7.36 4.18
C ALA A 93 -12.61 -8.39 5.23
N THR A 94 -13.91 -8.72 5.19
CA THR A 94 -14.54 -9.78 5.98
C THR A 94 -15.05 -10.86 5.01
N PRO A 95 -14.16 -11.70 4.43
CA PRO A 95 -14.50 -12.52 3.27
C PRO A 95 -15.47 -13.66 3.56
N VAL A 96 -15.66 -14.02 4.84
CA VAL A 96 -16.48 -15.17 5.25
C VAL A 96 -17.97 -14.83 5.30
N THR A 97 -18.32 -13.59 5.65
CA THR A 97 -19.73 -13.18 5.82
C THR A 97 -19.97 -11.84 5.13
N PRO A 98 -21.07 -11.71 4.34
CA PRO A 98 -21.52 -10.42 3.84
C PRO A 98 -21.87 -9.52 5.03
N SER A 99 -20.96 -8.61 5.37
CA SER A 99 -21.14 -7.63 6.43
C SER A 99 -21.23 -6.23 5.84
N ALA A 100 -22.18 -5.42 6.30
CA ALA A 100 -22.28 -4.03 5.88
C ALA A 100 -21.31 -3.19 6.71
N ILE A 101 -20.34 -2.56 6.05
CA ILE A 101 -19.39 -1.64 6.66
C ILE A 101 -19.84 -0.21 6.33
N GLY A 102 -20.25 0.53 7.35
CA GLY A 102 -20.71 1.91 7.20
C GLY A 102 -19.55 2.88 6.95
N CYS A 103 -19.75 3.81 6.02
CA CYS A 103 -18.84 4.91 5.76
C CYS A 103 -19.26 6.13 6.57
N THR A 104 -18.38 6.62 7.46
CA THR A 104 -18.65 7.81 8.28
C THR A 104 -18.61 9.12 7.47
N GLU A 105 -17.98 9.12 6.30
CA GLU A 105 -17.80 10.33 5.48
C GLU A 105 -19.02 10.63 4.59
N CYS A 106 -19.67 9.61 4.04
CA CYS A 106 -20.81 9.79 3.12
C CYS A 106 -22.08 9.04 3.54
N GLY A 107 -22.05 8.28 4.63
CA GLY A 107 -23.20 7.52 5.14
C GLY A 107 -23.56 6.25 4.38
N MET A 108 -22.95 5.98 3.21
CA MET A 108 -23.17 4.74 2.46
C MET A 108 -22.53 3.53 3.16
N ALA A 109 -23.01 2.33 2.84
CA ALA A 109 -22.45 1.09 3.36
C ALA A 109 -21.86 0.22 2.23
N THR A 110 -20.75 -0.44 2.51
CA THR A 110 -20.05 -1.34 1.59
C THR A 110 -20.02 -2.75 2.15
N CYS A 111 -20.24 -3.75 1.31
CA CYS A 111 -20.13 -5.15 1.69
C CYS A 111 -18.66 -5.52 1.94
N GLY A 112 -18.31 -5.94 3.16
CA GLY A 112 -16.96 -6.33 3.53
C GLY A 112 -16.43 -7.59 2.82
N ALA A 113 -17.30 -8.39 2.21
CA ALA A 113 -16.93 -9.61 1.49
C ALA A 113 -16.70 -9.37 -0.01
N CYS A 114 -17.66 -8.74 -0.71
CA CYS A 114 -17.57 -8.52 -2.16
C CYS A 114 -17.16 -7.09 -2.58
N LYS A 115 -17.02 -6.17 -1.62
CA LYS A 115 -16.60 -4.76 -1.81
C LYS A 115 -17.53 -3.89 -2.68
N ARG A 116 -18.73 -4.38 -2.99
CA ARG A 116 -19.81 -3.59 -3.61
C ARG A 116 -20.64 -2.87 -2.55
N GLU A 117 -21.63 -2.09 -2.97
CA GLU A 117 -22.63 -1.53 -2.06
C GLU A 117 -23.23 -2.63 -1.17
N ALA A 118 -23.47 -2.32 0.10
CA ALA A 118 -24.01 -3.29 1.05
C ALA A 118 -25.41 -3.77 0.61
N HIS A 119 -25.61 -5.08 0.66
CA HIS A 119 -26.82 -5.75 0.17
C HIS A 119 -27.40 -6.66 1.29
N PRO A 120 -28.03 -6.08 2.32
CA PRO A 120 -28.50 -6.83 3.48
C PRO A 120 -29.59 -7.84 3.09
N GLY A 121 -29.43 -9.10 3.51
CA GLY A 121 -30.35 -10.18 3.19
C GLY A 121 -30.05 -10.91 1.88
N ASP A 122 -29.16 -10.38 1.04
CA ASP A 122 -28.73 -11.00 -0.21
C ASP A 122 -27.35 -11.65 -0.08
N THR A 123 -27.12 -12.70 -0.87
CA THR A 123 -25.80 -13.29 -1.01
C THR A 123 -24.91 -12.41 -1.89
N CYS A 124 -23.59 -12.49 -1.69
CA CYS A 124 -22.67 -11.89 -2.65
C CYS A 124 -22.82 -12.63 -3.98
N ALA A 125 -23.55 -12.05 -4.94
CA ALA A 125 -23.64 -12.58 -6.30
C ALA A 125 -22.23 -12.88 -6.83
N SER A 126 -22.10 -13.99 -7.57
CA SER A 126 -20.81 -14.55 -7.96
C SER A 126 -19.95 -13.53 -8.72
N ARG A 127 -18.62 -13.71 -8.67
CA ARG A 127 -17.59 -12.75 -9.08
C ARG A 127 -17.48 -12.57 -10.62
N GLU A 128 -18.58 -12.54 -11.35
CA GLU A 128 -18.61 -12.52 -12.82
C GLU A 128 -17.86 -11.31 -13.42
N GLN A 129 -17.81 -10.16 -12.73
CA GLN A 129 -16.98 -9.02 -13.17
C GLN A 129 -15.46 -9.24 -12.98
N ASP A 130 -15.04 -10.15 -12.12
CA ASP A 130 -13.61 -10.46 -11.93
C ASP A 130 -13.08 -11.42 -13.00
N GLU A 131 -13.93 -12.20 -13.67
CA GLU A 131 -13.48 -13.24 -14.60
C GLU A 131 -12.77 -12.66 -15.82
N ALA A 132 -13.32 -11.61 -16.44
CA ALA A 132 -12.68 -10.96 -17.58
C ALA A 132 -11.31 -10.35 -17.23
N MET A 133 -11.19 -9.72 -16.06
CA MET A 133 -9.91 -9.17 -15.57
C MET A 133 -8.92 -10.30 -15.22
N LEU A 134 -9.42 -11.40 -14.64
CA LEU A 134 -8.65 -12.59 -14.33
C LEU A 134 -8.15 -13.30 -15.59
N GLU A 135 -8.97 -13.40 -16.62
CA GLU A 135 -8.61 -13.98 -17.92
C GLU A 135 -7.55 -13.13 -18.61
N PHE A 136 -7.73 -11.81 -18.64
CA PHE A 136 -6.73 -10.89 -19.19
C PHE A 136 -5.40 -11.01 -18.45
N ALA A 137 -5.43 -11.05 -17.12
CA ALA A 137 -4.22 -11.22 -16.30
C ALA A 137 -3.52 -12.56 -16.54
N LYS A 138 -4.29 -13.65 -16.69
CA LYS A 138 -3.76 -14.96 -17.05
C LYS A 138 -3.09 -14.92 -18.42
N ALA A 139 -3.71 -14.26 -19.40
CA ALA A 139 -3.15 -14.08 -20.74
C ALA A 139 -1.83 -13.31 -20.70
N GLN A 140 -1.73 -12.28 -19.86
CA GLN A 140 -0.52 -11.49 -19.66
C GLN A 140 0.51 -12.10 -18.69
N LYS A 141 0.19 -13.26 -18.10
CA LYS A 141 1.01 -13.94 -17.07
C LYS A 141 1.36 -13.03 -15.89
N TRP A 142 0.43 -12.17 -15.47
CA TRP A 142 0.60 -11.32 -14.29
C TRP A 142 0.37 -12.14 -13.01
N PRO A 143 1.41 -12.41 -12.20
CA PRO A 143 1.26 -13.15 -10.96
C PRO A 143 0.48 -12.30 -9.93
N ARG A 144 -0.18 -13.01 -9.01
CA ARG A 144 -0.68 -12.41 -7.78
C ARG A 144 0.38 -12.53 -6.70
N CYS A 145 0.57 -11.46 -5.92
CA CYS A 145 1.41 -11.50 -4.74
C CYS A 145 0.94 -12.63 -3.79
N PRO A 146 1.83 -13.52 -3.32
CA PRO A 146 1.44 -14.63 -2.44
C PRO A 146 0.94 -14.15 -1.07
N SER A 147 1.28 -12.92 -0.67
CA SER A 147 0.88 -12.35 0.62
C SER A 147 -0.46 -11.60 0.53
N CYS A 148 -0.59 -10.64 -0.39
CA CYS A 148 -1.76 -9.75 -0.46
C CYS A 148 -2.69 -10.00 -1.67
N HIS A 149 -2.34 -10.92 -2.56
CA HIS A 149 -3.08 -11.27 -3.78
C HIS A 149 -3.28 -10.15 -4.80
N HIS A 150 -2.63 -9.00 -4.61
CA HIS A 150 -2.60 -7.95 -5.61
C HIS A 150 -1.92 -8.45 -6.88
N MET A 151 -2.45 -8.07 -8.03
CA MET A 151 -1.90 -8.42 -9.33
C MET A 151 -0.69 -7.54 -9.61
N VAL A 152 0.39 -8.14 -10.08
CA VAL A 152 1.65 -7.43 -10.33
C VAL A 152 2.01 -7.59 -11.79
N GLU A 153 2.10 -6.47 -12.50
CA GLU A 153 2.69 -6.38 -13.82
C GLU A 153 4.21 -6.17 -13.70
N ARG A 154 4.99 -6.83 -14.55
CA ARG A 154 6.42 -6.57 -14.73
C ARG A 154 6.63 -6.08 -16.14
N THR A 155 7.16 -4.87 -16.27
CA THR A 155 7.52 -4.28 -17.55
C THR A 155 8.76 -4.98 -18.14
N GLU A 156 9.87 -5.06 -17.39
CA GLU A 156 11.11 -5.72 -17.82
C GLU A 156 11.94 -6.25 -16.62
N GLY A 157 12.98 -7.05 -16.87
CA GLY A 157 14.03 -7.36 -15.88
C GLY A 157 13.92 -8.67 -15.09
N CYS A 158 14.50 -8.67 -13.88
CA CYS A 158 14.65 -9.83 -12.99
C CYS A 158 13.29 -10.42 -12.55
N PRO A 159 13.17 -11.74 -12.27
CA PRO A 159 11.97 -12.31 -11.68
C PRO A 159 11.80 -11.99 -10.18
N HIS A 160 12.73 -11.31 -9.53
CA HIS A 160 12.57 -10.84 -8.15
C HIS A 160 11.60 -9.66 -8.10
N MET A 161 10.46 -9.85 -7.43
CA MET A 161 9.50 -8.78 -7.19
C MET A 161 9.43 -8.44 -5.71
N ILE A 162 9.23 -7.16 -5.43
CA ILE A 162 8.82 -6.65 -4.12
C ILE A 162 7.42 -6.07 -4.30
N CYS A 163 6.43 -6.68 -3.66
CA CYS A 163 5.07 -6.18 -3.71
C CYS A 163 4.94 -4.89 -2.88
N ARG A 164 3.90 -4.08 -3.14
CA ARG A 164 3.54 -2.92 -2.31
C ARG A 164 3.29 -3.27 -0.84
N CYS A 165 2.91 -4.51 -0.56
CA CYS A 165 2.80 -5.03 0.81
C CYS A 165 4.15 -5.51 1.40
N GLN A 166 5.28 -5.13 0.79
CA GLN A 166 6.66 -5.51 1.14
C GLN A 166 7.01 -7.01 1.00
N ALA A 167 6.06 -7.85 0.57
CA ALA A 167 6.33 -9.26 0.32
C ALA A 167 7.23 -9.42 -0.91
N GLN A 168 8.31 -10.17 -0.75
CA GLN A 168 9.23 -10.50 -1.84
C GLN A 168 8.88 -11.86 -2.43
N PHE A 169 8.77 -11.94 -3.76
CA PHE A 169 8.33 -13.16 -4.44
C PHE A 169 8.91 -13.28 -5.86
N CYS A 170 8.87 -14.48 -6.43
CA CYS A 170 9.27 -14.75 -7.80
C CYS A 170 8.12 -14.44 -8.78
N TYR A 171 8.33 -13.59 -9.77
CA TYR A 171 7.34 -13.23 -10.79
C TYR A 171 6.88 -14.45 -11.62
N LEU A 172 7.77 -15.40 -11.87
CA LEU A 172 7.50 -16.54 -12.76
C LEU A 172 6.57 -17.58 -12.13
N CYS A 173 6.67 -17.79 -10.81
CA CYS A 173 5.94 -18.85 -10.12
C CYS A 173 5.13 -18.39 -8.90
N ALA A 174 5.15 -17.09 -8.59
CA ALA A 174 4.51 -16.49 -7.42
C ALA A 174 4.98 -17.02 -6.05
N ALA A 175 6.02 -17.85 -5.99
CA ALA A 175 6.57 -18.36 -4.73
C ALA A 175 7.32 -17.26 -3.95
N VAL A 176 7.36 -17.39 -2.62
CA VAL A 176 8.17 -16.52 -1.75
C VAL A 176 9.61 -16.47 -2.25
N TRP A 177 10.25 -15.30 -2.24
CA TRP A 177 11.57 -15.14 -2.82
C TRP A 177 12.59 -16.10 -2.18
N LYS A 178 13.47 -16.69 -3.01
CA LYS A 178 14.43 -17.75 -2.65
C LYS A 178 13.85 -19.11 -2.21
N THR A 179 12.55 -19.36 -2.40
CA THR A 179 11.97 -20.71 -2.17
C THR A 179 11.77 -21.52 -3.47
N CYS A 180 12.06 -20.93 -4.63
CA CYS A 180 11.98 -21.58 -5.94
C CYS A 180 13.34 -21.59 -6.66
N GLN A 181 13.48 -22.45 -7.67
CA GLN A 181 14.68 -22.57 -8.52
C GLN A 181 14.56 -21.84 -9.87
N CYS A 182 13.61 -20.92 -10.00
CA CYS A 182 13.39 -20.19 -11.26
C CYS A 182 14.58 -19.27 -11.58
N THR A 183 15.10 -19.34 -12.80
CA THR A 183 16.16 -18.46 -13.31
C THR A 183 15.60 -17.44 -14.30
N SER A 184 16.20 -16.25 -14.34
CA SER A 184 15.94 -15.25 -15.39
C SER A 184 16.27 -15.89 -16.73
N THR A 185 15.27 -16.01 -17.61
CA THR A 185 15.46 -16.51 -18.98
C THR A 185 15.86 -15.37 -19.90
#